data_AF-A0A072NN16-F1
#
_entry.id   AF-A0A072NN16-F1
#
_cell.length_a   1.000
_cell.length_b   1.000
_cell.length_c   1.000
_cell.angle_alpha   90.00
_cell.angle_beta   90.00
_cell.angle_gamma   90.00
#
_symmetry.space_group_name_H-M   'P 1'
#
loop_
_entity.id
_entity.type
_entity.pdbx_description
1 polymer ?
#
loop_
_entity_poly.entity_id
_entity_poly.type
_entity_poly.pdbx_seq_one_letter_code
_entity_poly.pdbx_strand_id
1 'polypeptide(L)'
;MKTSKKLSIISRVLIIAGAVLLGISSLLPWWGLDLEAPQYPEGLAIIVHPSKLSGEIDILNNLNHYIGMEEISEEGFPELQYIPFIIWGIVVLTALTAIFWI
;
A
#
# COMPACT_ATOMS: atom_id res chain seq x y z
N MET A 1 27.86 9.10 32.71
CA MET A 1 26.59 8.37 32.97
C MET A 1 25.60 8.79 31.90
N LYS A 2 25.29 7.94 30.91
CA LYS A 2 24.29 8.26 29.87
C LYS A 2 22.91 8.22 30.52
N THR A 3 22.28 9.37 30.70
CA THR A 3 20.89 9.45 31.13
C THR A 3 20.01 8.91 30.00
N SER A 4 19.36 7.78 30.23
CA SER A 4 18.34 7.26 29.31
C SER A 4 17.19 8.26 29.28
N LYS A 5 17.06 8.99 28.17
CA LYS A 5 15.98 9.97 27.98
C LYS A 5 14.73 9.21 27.57
N LYS A 6 13.79 9.07 28.51
CA LYS A 6 12.50 8.39 28.28
C LYS A 6 11.66 9.18 27.27
N LEU A 7 10.89 8.50 26.43
CA LEU A 7 9.93 9.16 25.53
C LEU A 7 8.83 9.87 26.32
N SER A 8 8.48 11.09 25.89
CA SER A 8 7.33 11.82 26.45
C SER A 8 6.01 11.10 26.13
N ILE A 9 4.98 11.30 26.95
CA ILE A 9 3.65 10.72 26.74
C ILE A 9 3.08 11.14 25.36
N ILE A 10 3.26 12.41 24.98
CA ILE A 10 2.81 12.93 23.69
C ILE A 10 3.49 12.17 22.54
N SER A 11 4.82 11.99 22.61
CA SER A 11 5.56 11.24 21.61
C SER A 11 5.05 9.80 21.48
N ARG A 12 4.74 9.14 22.59
CA ARG A 12 4.19 7.77 22.58
C ARG A 12 2.84 7.70 21.88
N VAL A 13 1.93 8.61 22.22
CA VAL A 13 0.60 8.68 21.61
C VAL A 13 0.71 8.91 20.10
N LEU A 14 1.60 9.82 19.66
CA LEU A 14 1.82 10.07 18.24
C LEU A 14 2.41 8.87 17.50
N ILE A 15 3.33 8.13 18.11
CA ILE A 15 3.91 6.91 17.52
C ILE A 15 2.84 5.83 17.36
N ILE A 16 2.03 5.60 18.41
CA ILE A 16 0.92 4.62 18.35
C ILE A 16 -0.10 5.04 17.29
N ALA A 17 -0.48 6.32 17.25
CA ALA A 17 -1.40 6.83 16.24
C ALA A 17 -0.84 6.64 14.82
N GLY A 18 0.45 6.92 14.61
CA GLY A 18 1.13 6.67 13.34
C GLY A 18 1.13 5.20 12.93
N ALA A 19 1.40 4.29 13.87
CA ALA A 19 1.33 2.85 13.61
C ALA A 19 -0.08 2.40 13.22
N VAL A 20 -1.12 2.90 13.90
CA VAL A 20 -2.52 2.61 13.57
C VAL A 20 -2.90 3.16 12.19
N LEU A 21 -2.52 4.40 11.89
CA LEU A 21 -2.78 5.01 10.58
C LEU A 21 -2.08 4.25 9.45
N LEU A 22 -0.85 3.79 9.67
CA LEU A 22 -0.13 2.93 8.72
C LEU A 22 -0.86 1.60 8.52
N GLY A 23 -1.35 0.98 9.59
CA GLY A 23 -2.16 -0.23 9.51
C GLY A 23 -3.44 -0.02 8.69
N ILE A 24 -4.16 1.09 8.92
CA ILE A 24 -5.37 1.44 8.16
C ILE A 24 -5.02 1.71 6.68
N SER A 25 -3.90 2.38 6.41
CA SER A 25 -3.43 2.63 5.04
C SER A 25 -3.23 1.34 4.23
N SER A 26 -2.94 0.20 4.87
CA SER A 26 -2.82 -1.08 4.17
C SER A 26 -4.12 -1.57 3.50
N LEU A 27 -5.27 -1.01 3.91
CA LEU A 27 -6.60 -1.33 3.37
C LEU A 27 -7.04 -0.34 2.27
N LEU A 28 -6.28 0.73 2.06
CA LEU A 28 -6.58 1.80 1.11
C LEU A 28 -5.78 1.63 -0.18
N PRO A 29 -6.25 2.21 -1.31
CA PRO A 29 -5.46 2.25 -2.53
C PRO A 29 -4.22 3.12 -2.33
N TRP A 30 -3.08 2.65 -2.82
CA TRP A 30 -1.80 3.36 -2.70
C TRP A 30 -1.45 4.17 -3.94
N TRP A 31 -1.86 3.65 -5.09
CA TRP A 31 -1.54 4.24 -6.36
C TRP A 31 -2.64 3.89 -7.37
N GLY A 32 -2.79 4.75 -8.38
CA GLY A 32 -3.67 4.49 -9.49
C GLY A 32 -3.14 5.12 -10.77
N LEU A 33 -3.59 4.55 -11.89
CA LEU A 33 -3.40 5.04 -13.24
C LEU A 33 -4.78 5.29 -13.82
N ASP A 34 -5.05 6.50 -14.29
CA ASP A 34 -6.25 6.82 -15.07
C ASP A 34 -5.85 7.09 -16.52
N LEU A 35 -6.53 6.41 -17.45
CA LEU A 35 -6.32 6.51 -18.88
C LEU A 35 -7.59 7.05 -19.54
N GLU A 36 -7.42 8.11 -20.32
CA GLU A 36 -8.50 8.71 -21.10
C GLU A 36 -8.33 8.39 -22.58
N ALA A 37 -9.40 7.93 -23.22
CA ALA A 37 -9.44 7.67 -24.64
C ALA A 37 -10.81 8.03 -25.23
N PRO A 38 -10.89 8.51 -26.49
CA PRO A 38 -12.18 8.81 -27.14
C PRO A 38 -13.16 7.62 -27.18
N GLN A 39 -12.64 6.40 -27.19
CA GLN A 39 -13.42 5.15 -27.24
C GLN A 39 -13.95 4.72 -25.87
N TYR A 40 -13.35 5.21 -24.78
CA TYR A 40 -13.72 4.93 -23.39
C TYR A 40 -14.00 6.26 -22.68
N PRO A 41 -15.14 6.91 -22.96
CA PRO A 41 -15.49 8.21 -22.37
C PRO A 41 -15.64 8.16 -20.85
N GLU A 42 -15.87 6.98 -20.27
CA GLU A 42 -15.85 6.70 -18.83
C GLU A 42 -14.44 6.65 -18.22
N GLY A 43 -13.39 6.59 -19.05
CA GLY A 43 -12.02 6.38 -18.64
C GLY A 43 -11.71 4.91 -18.32
N LEU A 44 -10.43 4.57 -18.23
CA LEU A 44 -9.97 3.26 -17.79
C LEU A 44 -8.96 3.42 -16.67
N ALA A 45 -9.16 2.74 -15.56
CA ALA A 45 -8.31 2.84 -14.38
C ALA A 45 -7.63 1.52 -14.03
N ILE A 46 -6.42 1.62 -13.49
CA ILE A 46 -5.80 0.58 -12.67
C ILE A 46 -5.61 1.16 -11.28
N ILE A 47 -6.06 0.45 -10.26
CA ILE A 47 -5.89 0.82 -8.86
C ILE A 47 -5.05 -0.26 -8.17
N VAL A 48 -3.91 0.16 -7.61
CA VAL A 48 -2.97 -0.70 -6.90
C VAL A 48 -3.22 -0.60 -5.40
N HIS A 49 -3.59 -1.72 -4.81
CA HIS A 49 -3.62 -1.92 -3.37
C HIS A 49 -2.35 -2.67 -2.92
N PRO A 50 -2.02 -2.62 -1.62
CA PRO A 50 -0.89 -3.37 -1.07
C PRO A 50 -0.91 -4.87 -1.31
N SER A 51 -2.09 -5.45 -1.56
CA SER A 51 -2.30 -6.89 -1.65
C SER A 51 -3.00 -7.34 -2.93
N LYS A 52 -3.39 -6.41 -3.81
CA LYS A 52 -4.21 -6.71 -4.99
C LYS A 52 -4.21 -5.58 -6.01
N LEU A 53 -4.69 -5.88 -7.21
CA LEU A 53 -5.01 -4.91 -8.25
C LEU A 53 -6.53 -4.82 -8.43
N SER A 54 -7.02 -3.69 -8.91
CA SER A 54 -8.43 -3.49 -9.26
C SER A 54 -8.59 -2.42 -10.35
N GLY A 55 -9.81 -2.20 -10.82
CA GLY A 55 -10.11 -1.33 -11.97
C GLY A 55 -10.45 -2.14 -13.22
N GLU A 56 -10.32 -1.52 -14.39
CA GLU A 56 -10.73 -2.08 -15.69
C GLU A 56 -9.62 -2.96 -16.32
N ILE A 57 -9.02 -3.83 -15.52
CA ILE A 57 -7.86 -4.67 -15.90
C ILE A 57 -8.18 -5.57 -17.09
N ASP A 58 -9.36 -6.19 -17.11
CA ASP A 58 -9.77 -7.06 -18.23
C ASP A 58 -9.84 -6.30 -19.56
N ILE A 59 -10.34 -5.06 -19.55
CA ILE A 59 -10.42 -4.22 -20.74
C ILE A 59 -9.01 -3.83 -21.17
N LEU A 60 -8.16 -3.41 -20.22
CA LEU A 60 -6.76 -3.10 -20.51
C LEU A 60 -5.99 -4.30 -21.07
N ASN A 61 -6.21 -5.51 -20.55
CA ASN A 61 -5.56 -6.71 -21.05
C ASN A 61 -6.02 -7.07 -22.46
N ASN A 62 -7.31 -6.88 -22.78
CA ASN A 62 -7.79 -7.01 -24.15
C ASN A 62 -7.11 -6.00 -25.08
N LEU A 63 -6.94 -4.75 -24.65
CA LEU A 63 -6.20 -3.75 -25.43
C LEU A 63 -4.73 -4.13 -25.58
N ASN A 64 -4.06 -4.53 -24.50
CA ASN A 64 -2.66 -4.97 -24.47
C ASN A 64 -2.41 -6.12 -25.44
N HIS A 65 -3.32 -7.09 -25.48
CA HIS A 65 -3.26 -8.20 -26.42
C HIS A 65 -3.18 -7.73 -27.88
N TYR A 66 -3.89 -6.67 -28.25
CA TYR A 66 -3.88 -6.13 -29.62
C TYR A 66 -2.64 -5.29 -29.95
N ILE A 67 -2.02 -4.66 -28.95
CA ILE A 67 -0.78 -3.87 -29.14
C ILE A 67 0.50 -4.67 -28.83
N GLY A 68 0.35 -5.95 -28.44
CA GLY A 68 1.47 -6.84 -28.12
C GLY A 68 2.15 -6.54 -26.79
N MET A 69 1.44 -5.90 -25.86
CA MET A 69 1.90 -5.66 -24.49
C MET A 69 1.62 -6.88 -23.59
N GLU A 70 2.39 -7.02 -22.52
CA GLU A 70 2.22 -8.09 -21.53
C GLU A 70 0.88 -7.95 -20.77
N GLU A 71 0.34 -9.09 -20.36
CA GLU A 71 -0.90 -9.14 -19.58
C GLU A 71 -0.65 -8.69 -18.15
N ILE A 72 -1.51 -7.81 -17.65
CA ILE A 72 -1.49 -7.34 -16.27
C ILE A 72 -2.23 -8.37 -15.44
N SER A 73 -1.48 -9.16 -14.66
CA SER A 73 -2.04 -10.14 -13.72
C SER A 73 -1.37 -10.00 -12.36
N GLU A 74 -2.06 -10.41 -11.29
CA GLU A 74 -1.48 -10.37 -9.94
C GLU A 74 -0.31 -11.34 -9.77
N GLU A 75 -0.25 -12.44 -10.55
CA GLU A 75 0.90 -13.35 -10.53
C GLU A 75 2.19 -12.67 -11.04
N GLY A 76 2.05 -11.65 -11.90
CA GLY A 76 3.17 -10.82 -12.36
C GLY A 76 3.77 -9.91 -11.29
N PHE A 77 3.10 -9.75 -10.13
CA PHE A 77 3.53 -8.89 -9.03
C PHE A 77 3.68 -9.68 -7.72
N PRO A 78 4.78 -10.46 -7.56
CA PRO A 78 5.02 -11.23 -6.34
C PRO A 78 5.04 -10.36 -5.07
N GLU A 79 5.33 -9.07 -5.19
CA GLU A 79 5.26 -8.06 -4.12
C GLU A 79 3.92 -8.05 -3.40
N LEU A 80 2.81 -8.23 -4.12
CA LEU A 80 1.46 -8.21 -3.53
C LEU A 80 1.29 -9.29 -2.45
N GLN A 81 2.08 -10.37 -2.52
CA GLN A 81 2.05 -11.44 -1.54
C GLN A 81 2.79 -11.09 -0.25
N TYR A 82 3.85 -10.29 -0.29
CA TYR A 82 4.69 -10.01 0.89
C TYR A 82 4.62 -8.59 1.43
N ILE A 83 4.23 -7.61 0.61
CA ILE A 83 4.05 -6.21 1.03
C ILE A 83 3.10 -6.08 2.24
N PRO A 84 1.93 -6.76 2.30
CA PRO A 84 1.05 -6.67 3.47
C PRO A 84 1.75 -7.11 4.76
N PHE A 85 2.54 -8.18 4.71
CA PHE A 85 3.30 -8.67 5.87
C PHE A 85 4.40 -7.70 6.29
N ILE A 86 5.09 -7.06 5.34
CA ILE A 86 6.10 -6.03 5.63
C ILE A 86 5.45 -4.84 6.33
N ILE A 87 4.31 -4.36 5.84
CA ILE A 87 3.58 -3.24 6.47
C ILE A 87 3.21 -3.59 7.90
N TRP A 88 2.58 -4.74 8.12
CA TRP A 88 2.21 -5.18 9.47
C TRP A 88 3.41 -5.39 10.38
N GLY A 89 4.53 -5.88 9.83
CA GLY A 89 5.81 -5.94 10.54
C GLY A 89 6.28 -4.57 11.00
N ILE A 90 6.22 -3.56 10.13
CA ILE A 90 6.57 -2.16 10.47
C ILE A 90 5.59 -1.62 11.52
N VAL A 91 4.27 -1.81 11.36
CA VAL A 91 3.25 -1.38 12.32
C VAL A 91 3.55 -1.93 13.71
N VAL A 92 3.84 -3.24 13.82
CA VAL A 92 4.18 -3.89 15.08
C VAL A 92 5.47 -3.32 15.65
N LEU A 93 6.54 -3.25 14.86
CA LEU A 93 7.83 -2.71 15.33
C LEU A 93 7.70 -1.26 15.80
N THR A 94 6.97 -0.41 15.08
CA THR A 94 6.69 0.97 15.46
C THR A 94 5.89 1.03 16.76
N ALA A 95 4.83 0.23 16.91
CA ALA A 95 4.07 0.18 18.16
C ALA A 95 4.92 -0.29 19.35
N LEU A 96 5.79 -1.29 19.15
CA LEU A 96 6.72 -1.77 20.16
C LEU A 96 7.71 -0.69 20.61
N THR A 97 8.14 0.22 19.73
CA THR A 97 9.02 1.34 20.15
C THR A 97 8.37 2.25 21.20
N ALA A 98 7.06 2.48 21.10
CA ALA A 98 6.33 3.29 22.09
C ALA A 98 6.21 2.58 23.46
N ILE A 99 6.30 1.24 23.47
CA ILE A 99 6.16 0.40 24.67
C ILE A 99 7.51 0.12 25.32
N PHE A 100 8.57 -0.19 24.56
CA PHE A 100 9.85 -0.62 25.12
C PHE A 100 10.83 0.52 25.40
N TRP A 101 10.68 1.69 24.75
CA TRP A 101 11.50 2.87 25.02
C TRP A 101 10.91 3.72 26.16
N ILE A 102 10.67 3.04 27.28
CA ILE A 102 10.21 3.57 28.57
C ILE A 102 11.37 3.98 29.45
#